data_AF-A0A9P7FBM4-F1
#
_entry.id   AF-A0A9P7FBM4-F1
#
_cell.length_a   1.000
_cell.length_b   1.000
_cell.length_c   1.000
_cell.angle_alpha   90.00
_cell.angle_beta   90.00
_cell.angle_gamma   90.00
#
_symmetry.space_group_name_H-M   'P 1'
#
loop_
_entity.id
_entity.type
_entity.pdbx_description
1 polymer ?
#
loop_
_entity_poly.entity_id
_entity_poly.type
_entity_poly.pdbx_seq_one_letter_code
_entity_poly.pdbx_strand_id
1 'polypeptide(L)'
;MSSELDTTANRPFHRPGDEPFQHPVGHMHAHGLAQYSPEAAEAFSFPSKPESKHNVSPLLFQTPQPPLSSVCPQRWPGIDADSTKMLLKVLEDNHSRWHIFFNYKGFHNHAAHHLLAIWAMGASAKIIFSAYETHCVYQRPAFDSPSRITRHNFNEHLGDERFYSAYSDFFALELGKKGFARTFEEYVFAPSANYLAEPPPEGDGNPEMLSRFIGGLLHPLIHAGYGAEFGLLGMSAEGRVNIYFTHCAGSYLQKGLAMTAIHPAKMHALLPPSDFSSPLKSGTMHALSILALVAKDERFEHVKMMDDLDMLTMTVSSYDEALRAYAEMWEFDVANKEGVAKAVEELAWFNSIIYGVGGMAKDTFSADFFLMHLATSTLFLPSLVTSLYQNPRAQALLLRSFFAVSLARYLSRGRPTLDITKFYSDTSRLLPSSGLDVIPGPQPSPFENTLPDKNSPEARTPNSWLSIIQTTLVQRALDAFCIIVLACEDRDGSATRKEASVATDNSKLEDAERDMGLGKLDGTLFLRVAMLTAHTLGWMREGPARGGVGL
;
A
#
# COMPACT_ATOMS: atom_id res chain seq x y z
N MET A 1 -28.43 -1.39 17.14
CA MET A 1 -28.25 -1.76 15.72
C MET A 1 -28.47 -3.26 15.60
N SER A 2 -29.36 -3.70 14.71
CA SER A 2 -29.79 -5.11 14.58
C SER A 2 -28.64 -6.02 14.12
N SER A 3 -28.49 -7.17 14.78
CA SER A 3 -27.51 -8.23 14.53
C SER A 3 -27.72 -9.02 13.22
N GLU A 4 -28.61 -8.56 12.33
CA GLU A 4 -28.90 -9.24 11.05
C GLU A 4 -28.01 -8.78 9.88
N LEU A 5 -27.24 -7.69 10.02
CA LEU A 5 -26.35 -7.18 8.97
C LEU A 5 -25.05 -7.99 8.76
N ASP A 6 -24.64 -8.79 9.74
CA ASP A 6 -23.32 -9.45 9.76
C ASP A 6 -23.25 -10.73 8.89
N THR A 7 -24.38 -11.35 8.56
CA THR A 7 -24.39 -12.59 7.74
C THR A 7 -24.26 -12.32 6.24
N THR A 8 -24.46 -11.07 5.78
CA THR A 8 -24.36 -10.69 4.37
C THR A 8 -22.91 -10.53 3.89
N ALA A 9 -21.97 -10.34 4.81
CA ALA A 9 -20.54 -10.18 4.50
C ALA A 9 -19.87 -11.45 3.91
N ASN A 10 -20.55 -12.61 3.98
CA ASN A 10 -20.04 -13.90 3.51
C ASN A 10 -20.71 -14.39 2.21
N ARG A 11 -21.57 -13.60 1.56
CA ARG A 11 -22.24 -14.00 0.31
C ARG A 11 -21.58 -13.30 -0.88
N PRO A 12 -21.22 -13.99 -1.97
CA PRO A 12 -20.82 -13.33 -3.20
C PRO A 12 -21.98 -12.48 -3.70
N PHE A 13 -21.75 -11.17 -3.82
CA PHE A 13 -22.74 -10.18 -4.25
C PHE A 13 -22.96 -10.25 -5.77
N HIS A 14 -23.48 -11.37 -6.27
CA HIS A 14 -24.05 -11.38 -7.61
C HIS A 14 -25.50 -10.86 -7.53
N ARG A 15 -25.79 -9.78 -8.26
CA ARG A 15 -27.18 -9.41 -8.58
C ARG A 15 -27.66 -10.33 -9.72
N PRO A 16 -28.86 -10.92 -9.64
CA PRO A 16 -29.53 -11.45 -10.81
C PRO A 16 -29.79 -10.27 -11.78
N GLY A 17 -29.17 -10.28 -12.96
CA GLY A 17 -29.42 -9.29 -14.02
C GLY A 17 -28.25 -8.38 -14.42
N ASP A 18 -27.06 -8.49 -13.82
CA ASP A 18 -25.87 -7.82 -14.36
C ASP A 18 -25.33 -8.64 -15.56
N GLU A 19 -25.38 -8.08 -16.78
CA GLU A 19 -24.82 -8.75 -17.96
C GLU A 19 -23.30 -8.95 -17.79
N PRO A 20 -22.76 -10.13 -18.15
CA PRO A 20 -21.31 -10.33 -18.23
C PRO A 20 -20.72 -9.36 -19.25
N PHE A 21 -19.57 -8.77 -18.91
CA PHE A 21 -18.80 -7.95 -19.84
C PHE A 21 -18.57 -8.72 -21.15
N GLN A 22 -19.10 -8.20 -22.26
CA GLN A 22 -18.96 -8.87 -23.56
C GLN A 22 -17.53 -8.74 -24.08
N HIS A 23 -16.90 -9.90 -24.24
CA HIS A 23 -15.64 -10.14 -24.92
C HIS A 23 -15.52 -9.38 -26.27
N PRO A 24 -14.38 -8.76 -26.57
CA PRO A 24 -13.90 -8.67 -27.95
C PRO A 24 -13.42 -10.08 -28.35
N VAL A 25 -14.35 -10.86 -28.91
CA VAL A 25 -14.23 -12.09 -29.72
C VAL A 25 -13.07 -13.06 -29.44
N GLY A 26 -13.43 -14.26 -28.97
CA GLY A 26 -12.59 -15.46 -29.02
C GLY A 26 -13.03 -16.52 -28.01
N HIS A 27 -13.95 -17.42 -28.42
CA HIS A 27 -14.55 -18.48 -27.61
C HIS A 27 -13.54 -19.34 -26.83
N MET A 28 -13.72 -19.47 -25.51
CA MET A 28 -13.52 -20.73 -24.79
C MET A 28 -14.56 -20.84 -23.67
N HIS A 29 -15.41 -21.86 -23.77
CA HIS A 29 -16.38 -22.22 -22.74
C HIS A 29 -15.66 -22.90 -21.56
N ALA A 30 -16.05 -22.52 -20.34
CA ALA A 30 -15.85 -23.35 -19.15
C ALA A 30 -17.14 -23.34 -18.31
N HIS A 31 -17.75 -24.52 -18.28
CA HIS A 31 -18.70 -25.08 -17.32
C HIS A 31 -20.11 -24.48 -17.22
N GLY A 32 -21.07 -25.35 -17.57
CA GLY A 32 -22.46 -25.02 -17.77
C GLY A 32 -23.31 -25.02 -16.51
N LEU A 33 -24.39 -24.26 -16.61
CA LEU A 33 -25.70 -24.43 -15.97
C LEU A 33 -26.73 -23.85 -16.96
N ALA A 34 -27.91 -24.47 -17.03
CA ALA A 34 -28.90 -24.34 -18.11
C ALA A 34 -29.57 -22.95 -18.23
N GLN A 35 -30.08 -22.66 -19.44
CA GLN A 35 -30.80 -21.44 -19.81
C GLN A 35 -32.20 -21.35 -19.17
N TYR A 36 -32.63 -20.14 -18.79
CA TYR A 36 -34.01 -19.81 -18.38
C TYR A 36 -34.88 -19.40 -19.59
N SER A 37 -36.20 -19.54 -19.48
CA SER A 37 -37.16 -19.50 -20.60
C SER A 37 -37.50 -18.10 -21.15
N PRO A 38 -38.03 -18.01 -22.39
CA PRO A 38 -38.33 -16.74 -23.07
C PRO A 38 -39.46 -15.91 -22.45
N GLU A 39 -40.36 -16.50 -21.65
CA GLU A 39 -41.53 -15.80 -21.11
C GLU A 39 -41.19 -14.79 -19.99
N ALA A 40 -39.99 -14.84 -19.40
CA ALA A 40 -39.57 -13.88 -18.36
C ALA A 40 -39.05 -12.53 -18.91
N ALA A 41 -38.83 -12.44 -20.23
CA ALA A 41 -38.19 -11.28 -20.87
C ALA A 41 -39.13 -10.11 -21.20
N GLU A 42 -40.46 -10.29 -21.12
CA GLU A 42 -41.42 -9.23 -21.52
C GLU A 42 -41.83 -8.26 -20.38
N ALA A 43 -41.33 -8.42 -19.16
CA ALA A 43 -41.79 -7.63 -18.00
C ALA A 43 -40.95 -6.39 -17.63
N PHE A 44 -39.87 -6.07 -18.34
CA PHE A 44 -38.99 -4.94 -17.98
C PHE A 44 -38.89 -3.91 -19.11
N SER A 45 -39.71 -2.87 -19.04
CA SER A 45 -39.51 -1.66 -19.82
C SER A 45 -38.50 -0.75 -19.10
N PHE A 46 -37.37 -0.47 -19.75
CA PHE A 46 -36.38 0.49 -19.28
C PHE A 46 -36.84 1.92 -19.60
N PRO A 47 -36.65 2.92 -18.69
CA PRO A 47 -36.84 4.31 -19.05
C PRO A 47 -35.81 4.74 -20.10
N SER A 48 -36.27 5.46 -21.13
CA SER A 48 -35.44 5.95 -22.22
C SER A 48 -34.37 6.92 -21.74
N LYS A 49 -33.14 6.69 -22.22
CA LYS A 49 -31.94 7.54 -22.02
C LYS A 49 -32.23 8.98 -22.51
N PRO A 50 -31.95 10.04 -21.73
CA PRO A 50 -31.98 11.38 -22.29
C PRO A 50 -30.81 11.52 -23.28
N GLU A 51 -31.11 11.90 -24.51
CA GLU A 51 -30.11 12.24 -25.51
C GLU A 51 -29.32 13.46 -25.04
N SER A 52 -28.02 13.30 -24.75
CA SER A 52 -27.09 14.42 -24.66
C SER A 52 -26.24 14.49 -25.92
N LYS A 53 -26.42 15.59 -26.66
CA LYS A 53 -25.58 15.97 -27.80
C LYS A 53 -24.20 16.36 -27.28
N HIS A 54 -23.16 15.79 -27.88
CA HIS A 54 -21.73 16.08 -27.78
C HIS A 54 -21.29 17.17 -26.77
N ASN A 55 -20.87 16.72 -25.59
CA ASN A 55 -19.85 17.38 -24.77
C ASN A 55 -18.85 16.28 -24.39
N VAL A 56 -17.61 16.35 -24.88
CA VAL A 56 -16.55 15.43 -24.45
C VAL A 56 -16.22 15.81 -23.01
N SER A 57 -16.76 15.07 -22.04
CA SER A 57 -16.32 15.18 -20.65
C SER A 57 -14.80 14.98 -20.60
N PRO A 58 -14.05 15.78 -19.82
CA PRO A 58 -12.62 15.54 -19.65
C PRO A 58 -12.39 14.12 -19.14
N LEU A 59 -11.30 13.51 -19.61
CA LEU A 59 -10.90 12.17 -19.16
C LEU A 59 -10.71 12.17 -17.65
N LEU A 60 -11.44 11.27 -16.99
CA LEU A 60 -11.44 11.08 -15.54
C LEU A 60 -10.03 10.70 -15.03
N PHE A 61 -9.34 9.85 -15.80
CA PHE A 61 -7.95 9.44 -15.57
C PHE A 61 -7.04 9.87 -16.73
N GLN A 62 -5.85 10.37 -16.40
CA GLN A 62 -4.82 10.74 -17.37
C GLN A 62 -3.72 9.68 -17.42
N THR A 63 -2.95 9.67 -18.51
CA THR A 63 -1.76 8.81 -18.64
C THR A 63 -0.82 9.01 -17.44
N PRO A 64 -0.38 7.93 -16.79
CA PRO A 64 0.53 8.03 -15.65
C PRO A 64 1.84 8.76 -15.97
N GLN A 65 2.17 9.77 -15.15
CA GLN A 65 3.37 10.60 -15.29
C GLN A 65 4.62 9.90 -14.77
N PRO A 66 5.83 10.17 -15.29
CA PRO A 66 7.07 9.60 -14.78
C PRO A 66 7.26 9.83 -13.27
N PRO A 67 8.05 8.98 -12.57
CA PRO A 67 8.35 9.16 -11.16
C PRO A 67 8.88 10.55 -10.83
N LEU A 68 8.50 11.10 -9.67
CA LEU A 68 8.78 12.50 -9.29
C LEU A 68 10.27 12.77 -9.00
N SER A 69 11.03 11.75 -8.64
CA SER A 69 12.45 11.84 -8.33
C SER A 69 13.12 10.47 -8.48
N SER A 70 14.45 10.45 -8.45
CA SER A 70 15.24 9.21 -8.54
C SER A 70 15.13 8.29 -7.32
N VAL A 71 14.54 8.76 -6.22
CA VAL A 71 14.26 7.96 -5.02
C VAL A 71 12.86 7.35 -5.05
N CYS A 72 12.04 7.72 -6.04
CA CYS A 72 10.74 7.09 -6.25
C CYS A 72 10.92 5.78 -7.05
N PRO A 73 9.98 4.83 -6.89
CA PRO A 73 10.03 3.57 -7.64
C PRO A 73 10.10 3.80 -9.14
N GLN A 74 10.98 3.05 -9.80
CA GLN A 74 11.15 3.09 -11.25
C GLN A 74 10.22 2.10 -11.96
N ARG A 75 9.95 2.35 -13.25
CA ARG A 75 9.06 1.51 -14.07
C ARG A 75 9.86 0.51 -14.89
N TRP A 76 9.32 -0.70 -15.01
CA TRP A 76 9.90 -1.73 -15.84
C TRP A 76 9.57 -1.53 -17.33
N PRO A 77 10.48 -1.93 -18.25
CA PRO A 77 10.17 -2.00 -19.67
C PRO A 77 8.98 -2.93 -19.96
N GLY A 78 8.23 -2.64 -21.02
CA GLY A 78 7.07 -3.44 -21.45
C GLY A 78 5.76 -2.66 -21.48
N ILE A 79 5.73 -1.45 -20.92
CA ILE A 79 4.59 -0.53 -21.04
C ILE A 79 4.45 -0.07 -22.50
N ASP A 80 3.24 -0.19 -23.05
CA ASP A 80 2.90 0.28 -24.38
C ASP A 80 1.58 1.08 -24.38
N ALA A 81 1.17 1.55 -25.56
CA ALA A 81 -0.04 2.35 -25.72
C ALA A 81 -1.32 1.55 -25.39
N ASP A 82 -1.35 0.26 -25.72
CA ASP A 82 -2.51 -0.60 -25.51
C ASP A 82 -2.68 -0.95 -24.03
N SER A 83 -1.60 -1.26 -23.33
CA SER A 83 -1.61 -1.52 -21.89
C SER A 83 -2.03 -0.28 -21.10
N THR A 84 -1.52 0.89 -21.49
CA THR A 84 -1.91 2.17 -20.89
C THR A 84 -3.37 2.50 -21.15
N LYS A 85 -3.86 2.32 -22.39
CA LYS A 85 -5.27 2.53 -22.71
C LYS A 85 -6.19 1.59 -21.92
N MET A 86 -5.79 0.33 -21.78
CA MET A 86 -6.56 -0.63 -20.99
C MET A 86 -6.57 -0.24 -19.52
N LEU A 87 -5.42 0.11 -18.95
CA LEU A 87 -5.32 0.60 -17.57
C LEU A 87 -6.31 1.73 -17.32
N LEU A 88 -6.27 2.80 -18.13
CA LEU A 88 -7.17 3.95 -17.96
C LEU A 88 -8.64 3.53 -18.00
N LYS A 89 -9.01 2.64 -18.94
CA LYS A 89 -10.37 2.12 -19.05
C LYS A 89 -10.82 1.37 -17.79
N VAL A 90 -10.00 0.47 -17.25
CA VAL A 90 -10.39 -0.32 -16.06
C VAL A 90 -10.34 0.50 -14.77
N LEU A 91 -9.47 1.51 -14.68
CA LEU A 91 -9.46 2.45 -13.55
C LEU A 91 -10.72 3.32 -13.56
N GLU A 92 -11.17 3.77 -14.74
CA GLU A 92 -12.43 4.49 -14.92
C GLU A 92 -13.64 3.63 -14.51
N ASP A 93 -13.71 2.40 -15.03
CA ASP A 93 -14.78 1.45 -14.68
C ASP A 93 -14.80 1.18 -13.16
N ASN A 94 -13.63 0.97 -12.55
CA ASN A 94 -13.48 0.78 -11.11
C ASN A 94 -13.94 2.01 -10.31
N HIS A 95 -13.60 3.22 -10.78
CA HIS A 95 -13.98 4.45 -10.10
C HIS A 95 -15.49 4.64 -10.08
N SER A 96 -16.16 4.38 -11.20
CA SER A 96 -17.59 4.65 -11.36
C SER A 96 -18.48 3.55 -10.77
N ARG A 97 -18.06 2.28 -10.87
CA ARG A 97 -18.94 1.16 -10.49
C ARG A 97 -18.78 0.74 -9.04
N TRP A 98 -17.60 0.87 -8.47
CA TRP A 98 -17.27 0.21 -7.20
C TRP A 98 -17.00 1.20 -6.08
N HIS A 99 -17.52 0.86 -4.90
CA HIS A 99 -17.22 1.57 -3.67
C HIS A 99 -15.75 1.33 -3.28
N ILE A 100 -15.21 2.19 -2.41
CA ILE A 100 -13.84 2.06 -1.92
C ILE A 100 -13.66 0.90 -0.94
N PHE A 101 -14.76 0.41 -0.37
CA PHE A 101 -14.81 -0.82 0.42
C PHE A 101 -15.58 -1.88 -0.36
N PHE A 102 -15.05 -3.09 -0.45
CA PHE A 102 -15.75 -4.20 -1.11
C PHE A 102 -16.77 -4.90 -0.21
N ASN A 103 -16.77 -4.61 1.09
CA ASN A 103 -17.76 -5.13 2.04
C ASN A 103 -18.14 -4.09 3.12
N TYR A 104 -19.09 -4.44 3.99
CA TYR A 104 -19.52 -3.60 5.11
C TYR A 104 -18.64 -3.73 6.36
N LYS A 105 -17.60 -4.58 6.31
CA LYS A 105 -16.56 -4.66 7.35
C LYS A 105 -15.46 -3.61 7.14
N GLY A 106 -15.57 -2.81 6.08
CA GLY A 106 -14.60 -1.77 5.74
C GLY A 106 -13.34 -2.28 5.05
N PHE A 107 -13.39 -3.46 4.43
CA PHE A 107 -12.23 -3.98 3.67
C PHE A 107 -12.12 -3.27 2.32
N HIS A 108 -10.90 -2.86 1.98
CA HIS A 108 -10.60 -1.91 0.90
C HIS A 108 -10.63 -2.53 -0.49
N ASN A 109 -11.08 -1.77 -1.47
CA ASN A 109 -11.05 -2.15 -2.88
C ASN A 109 -9.60 -2.08 -3.41
N HIS A 110 -8.99 -3.25 -3.55
CA HIS A 110 -7.62 -3.47 -4.02
C HIS A 110 -7.42 -3.40 -5.54
N ALA A 111 -8.48 -3.24 -6.35
CA ALA A 111 -8.37 -3.35 -7.81
C ALA A 111 -7.33 -2.38 -8.37
N ALA A 112 -7.38 -1.12 -7.95
CA ALA A 112 -6.46 -0.10 -8.44
C ALA A 112 -5.00 -0.37 -8.08
N HIS A 113 -4.75 -0.90 -6.89
CA HIS A 113 -3.42 -1.24 -6.41
C HIS A 113 -2.77 -2.27 -7.32
N HIS A 114 -3.50 -3.36 -7.58
CA HIS A 114 -3.06 -4.43 -8.45
C HIS A 114 -2.77 -3.90 -9.87
N LEU A 115 -3.72 -3.16 -10.45
CA LEU A 115 -3.66 -2.69 -11.84
C LEU A 115 -2.50 -1.71 -12.08
N LEU A 116 -2.28 -0.78 -11.16
CA LEU A 116 -1.17 0.17 -11.26
C LEU A 116 0.18 -0.52 -11.05
N ALA A 117 0.28 -1.46 -10.10
CA ALA A 117 1.51 -2.20 -9.85
C ALA A 117 1.91 -3.07 -11.05
N ILE A 118 1.00 -3.85 -11.62
CA ILE A 118 1.33 -4.71 -12.78
C ILE A 118 1.59 -3.88 -14.03
N TRP A 119 0.91 -2.75 -14.22
CA TRP A 119 1.24 -1.81 -15.29
C TRP A 119 2.66 -1.25 -15.12
N ALA A 120 3.06 -0.85 -13.91
CA ALA A 120 4.42 -0.39 -13.61
C ALA A 120 5.49 -1.47 -13.84
N MET A 121 5.12 -2.75 -13.71
CA MET A 121 5.95 -3.92 -14.03
C MET A 121 5.93 -4.31 -15.53
N GLY A 122 5.23 -3.57 -16.39
CA GLY A 122 5.20 -3.83 -17.84
C GLY A 122 4.14 -4.83 -18.30
N ALA A 123 3.05 -5.02 -17.55
CA ALA A 123 1.95 -5.89 -17.95
C ALA A 123 1.30 -5.46 -19.28
N SER A 124 0.96 -6.45 -20.11
CA SER A 124 0.16 -6.23 -21.32
C SER A 124 -1.29 -5.87 -20.99
N ALA A 125 -2.00 -5.28 -21.95
CA ALA A 125 -3.43 -4.99 -21.84
C ALA A 125 -4.28 -6.22 -21.43
N LYS A 126 -3.94 -7.42 -21.91
CA LYS A 126 -4.67 -8.65 -21.58
C LYS A 126 -4.51 -9.01 -20.10
N ILE A 127 -3.28 -8.91 -19.57
CA ILE A 127 -3.00 -9.20 -18.16
C ILE A 127 -3.73 -8.20 -17.26
N ILE A 128 -3.66 -6.90 -17.59
CA ILE A 128 -4.34 -5.84 -16.84
C ILE A 128 -5.85 -6.09 -16.80
N PHE A 129 -6.45 -6.41 -17.94
CA PHE A 129 -7.89 -6.69 -18.01
C PHE A 129 -8.26 -7.95 -17.19
N SER A 130 -7.53 -9.05 -17.36
CA SER A 130 -7.81 -10.29 -16.61
C SER A 130 -7.61 -10.13 -15.10
N ALA A 131 -6.64 -9.31 -14.67
CA ALA A 131 -6.51 -8.95 -13.27
C ALA A 131 -7.77 -8.23 -12.77
N TYR A 132 -8.25 -7.22 -13.52
CA TYR A 132 -9.46 -6.48 -13.14
C TYR A 132 -10.70 -7.37 -13.01
N GLU A 133 -10.88 -8.35 -13.91
CA GLU A 133 -11.98 -9.30 -13.85
C GLU A 133 -12.01 -10.07 -12.52
N THR A 134 -10.85 -10.45 -11.98
CA THR A 134 -10.76 -11.13 -10.68
C THR A 134 -11.19 -10.26 -9.51
N HIS A 135 -11.07 -8.94 -9.63
CA HIS A 135 -11.53 -8.01 -8.60
C HIS A 135 -13.04 -7.77 -8.68
N CYS A 136 -13.61 -7.68 -9.87
CA CYS A 136 -15.01 -7.28 -10.08
C CYS A 136 -16.04 -8.18 -9.37
N VAL A 137 -15.73 -9.47 -9.19
CA VAL A 137 -16.69 -10.47 -8.70
C VAL A 137 -17.08 -10.33 -7.22
N TYR A 138 -16.35 -9.53 -6.45
CA TYR A 138 -16.60 -9.36 -5.01
C TYR A 138 -16.76 -7.89 -4.57
N GLN A 139 -16.68 -6.93 -5.49
CA GLN A 139 -16.77 -5.51 -5.16
C GLN A 139 -18.19 -5.13 -4.74
N ARG A 140 -18.27 -4.18 -3.80
CA ARG A 140 -19.53 -3.51 -3.45
C ARG A 140 -19.80 -2.39 -4.48
N PRO A 141 -21.01 -2.29 -5.02
CA PRO A 141 -21.38 -1.18 -5.90
C PRO A 141 -21.23 0.19 -5.21
N ALA A 142 -20.77 1.18 -5.97
CA ALA A 142 -20.82 2.58 -5.58
C ALA A 142 -22.28 3.05 -5.44
N PHE A 143 -22.51 4.04 -4.58
CA PHE A 143 -23.81 4.64 -4.34
C PHE A 143 -23.66 6.12 -4.01
N ASP A 144 -24.74 6.88 -4.23
CA ASP A 144 -24.76 8.31 -3.97
C ASP A 144 -24.79 8.61 -2.46
N SER A 145 -24.02 9.60 -2.05
CA SER A 145 -23.99 10.05 -0.66
C SER A 145 -25.26 10.82 -0.27
N PRO A 146 -25.67 10.78 1.02
CA PRO A 146 -26.92 11.42 1.49
C PRO A 146 -26.98 12.93 1.23
N SER A 147 -25.85 13.61 1.29
CA SER A 147 -25.74 15.03 0.97
C SER A 147 -24.31 15.36 0.50
N ARG A 148 -24.10 16.60 0.03
CA ARG A 148 -22.79 17.06 -0.46
C ARG A 148 -21.88 17.51 0.68
N ILE A 149 -20.60 17.24 0.53
CA ILE A 149 -19.55 17.83 1.37
C ILE A 149 -19.06 19.14 0.75
N THR A 150 -18.92 20.14 1.60
CA THR A 150 -18.42 21.49 1.34
C THR A 150 -17.39 21.82 2.41
N ARG A 151 -16.72 22.98 2.27
CA ARG A 151 -15.79 23.44 3.31
C ARG A 151 -16.47 23.70 4.65
N HIS A 152 -17.76 24.00 4.66
CA HIS A 152 -18.47 24.44 5.87
C HIS A 152 -18.89 23.23 6.73
N ASN A 153 -19.27 22.12 6.07
CA ASN A 153 -19.66 20.87 6.72
C ASN A 153 -18.60 19.76 6.61
N PHE A 154 -17.36 20.10 6.24
CA PHE A 154 -16.29 19.10 6.01
C PHE A 154 -16.07 18.18 7.22
N ASN A 155 -16.21 18.70 8.44
CA ASN A 155 -15.98 17.93 9.66
C ASN A 155 -17.22 17.16 10.15
N GLU A 156 -18.42 17.40 9.59
CA GLU A 156 -19.69 16.89 10.14
C GLU A 156 -19.91 15.39 9.91
N HIS A 157 -19.22 14.79 8.93
CA HIS A 157 -19.45 13.42 8.48
C HIS A 157 -18.17 12.58 8.44
N LEU A 158 -17.15 12.97 9.20
CA LEU A 158 -15.89 12.23 9.25
C LEU A 158 -16.10 10.86 9.91
N GLY A 159 -15.59 9.79 9.29
CA GLY A 159 -15.79 8.41 9.76
C GLY A 159 -17.04 7.72 9.21
N ASP A 160 -17.85 8.40 8.40
CA ASP A 160 -19.07 7.83 7.82
C ASP A 160 -18.86 7.42 6.36
N GLU A 161 -18.79 6.11 6.10
CA GLU A 161 -18.60 5.56 4.74
C GLU A 161 -19.70 5.98 3.75
N ARG A 162 -20.90 6.33 4.23
CA ARG A 162 -22.00 6.77 3.37
C ARG A 162 -21.66 8.07 2.63
N PHE A 163 -20.73 8.86 3.16
CA PHE A 163 -20.27 10.11 2.59
C PHE A 163 -19.05 9.96 1.67
N TYR A 164 -18.59 8.74 1.40
CA TYR A 164 -17.42 8.52 0.54
C TYR A 164 -17.50 9.23 -0.82
N SER A 165 -18.63 9.07 -1.55
CA SER A 165 -18.78 9.70 -2.87
C SER A 165 -18.78 11.23 -2.77
N ALA A 166 -19.40 11.81 -1.74
CA ALA A 166 -19.39 13.24 -1.51
C ALA A 166 -18.01 13.80 -1.11
N TYR A 167 -17.24 13.09 -0.27
CA TYR A 167 -15.84 13.46 0.01
C TYR A 167 -14.97 13.31 -1.23
N SER A 168 -15.21 12.28 -2.03
CA SER A 168 -14.54 12.08 -3.32
C SER A 168 -14.77 13.31 -4.19
N ASP A 169 -16.01 13.73 -4.43
CA ASP A 169 -16.33 14.92 -5.22
C ASP A 169 -15.70 16.20 -4.63
N PHE A 170 -15.74 16.35 -3.32
CA PHE A 170 -15.12 17.47 -2.62
C PHE A 170 -13.61 17.55 -2.90
N PHE A 171 -12.88 16.44 -2.71
CA PHE A 171 -11.44 16.41 -2.95
C PHE A 171 -11.09 16.54 -4.43
N ALA A 172 -11.93 16.08 -5.35
CA ALA A 172 -11.76 16.35 -6.78
C ALA A 172 -11.67 17.86 -7.05
N LEU A 173 -12.62 18.61 -6.48
CA LEU A 173 -12.71 20.06 -6.64
C LEU A 173 -11.55 20.78 -5.95
N GLU A 174 -11.16 20.34 -4.76
CA GLU A 174 -10.04 20.93 -4.02
C GLU A 174 -8.70 20.71 -4.74
N LEU A 175 -8.46 19.51 -5.25
CA LEU A 175 -7.27 19.17 -6.02
C LEU A 175 -7.19 19.93 -7.34
N GLY A 176 -8.31 20.05 -8.06
CA GLY A 176 -8.37 20.85 -9.29
C GLY A 176 -8.09 22.34 -9.05
N LYS A 177 -8.41 22.87 -7.86
CA LYS A 177 -8.21 24.30 -7.51
C LYS A 177 -6.81 24.60 -6.98
N LYS A 178 -6.26 23.72 -6.14
CA LYS A 178 -5.05 24.01 -5.35
C LYS A 178 -3.84 23.17 -5.75
N GLY A 179 -4.06 22.09 -6.50
CA GLY A 179 -3.08 21.05 -6.73
C GLY A 179 -2.88 20.14 -5.51
N PHE A 180 -2.01 19.15 -5.66
CA PHE A 180 -1.76 18.12 -4.66
C PHE A 180 -1.21 18.69 -3.35
N ALA A 181 0.01 19.23 -3.38
CA ALA A 181 0.77 19.59 -2.17
C ALA A 181 -0.06 20.44 -1.21
N ARG A 182 -0.67 21.53 -1.70
CA ARG A 182 -1.51 22.42 -0.89
C ARG A 182 -2.76 21.74 -0.33
N THR A 183 -3.44 20.91 -1.12
CA THR A 183 -4.63 20.18 -0.63
C THR A 183 -4.24 19.18 0.45
N PHE A 184 -3.14 18.46 0.25
CA PHE A 184 -2.65 17.48 1.20
C PHE A 184 -2.20 18.14 2.51
N GLU A 185 -1.45 19.22 2.42
CA GLU A 185 -1.05 20.03 3.57
C GLU A 185 -2.26 20.57 4.34
N GLU A 186 -3.25 21.14 3.66
CA GLU A 186 -4.42 21.76 4.29
C GLU A 186 -5.35 20.76 4.97
N TYR A 187 -5.62 19.61 4.34
CA TYR A 187 -6.63 18.66 4.81
C TYR A 187 -6.06 17.47 5.59
N VAL A 188 -4.74 17.28 5.65
CA VAL A 188 -4.11 16.18 6.41
C VAL A 188 -3.16 16.69 7.48
N PHE A 189 -2.32 17.68 7.20
CA PHE A 189 -1.25 18.09 8.14
C PHE A 189 -1.50 19.40 8.88
N ALA A 190 -2.40 20.26 8.38
CA ALA A 190 -2.69 21.53 9.03
C ALA A 190 -3.19 21.31 10.47
N PRO A 191 -2.84 22.19 11.43
CA PRO A 191 -3.36 22.10 12.78
C PRO A 191 -4.89 22.06 12.81
N SER A 192 -5.56 22.88 11.99
CA SER A 192 -7.04 22.89 11.88
C SER A 192 -7.65 21.61 11.32
N ALA A 193 -6.88 20.79 10.61
CA ALA A 193 -7.31 19.48 10.11
C ALA A 193 -7.08 18.35 11.13
N ASN A 194 -6.47 18.65 12.28
CA ASN A 194 -6.18 17.65 13.30
C ASN A 194 -6.75 18.02 14.66
N TYR A 195 -6.66 19.28 15.08
CA TYR A 195 -7.12 19.79 16.37
C TYR A 195 -7.81 21.15 16.19
N LEU A 196 -9.07 21.23 16.65
CA LEU A 196 -9.83 22.48 16.65
C LEU A 196 -9.46 23.30 17.88
N ALA A 197 -9.34 24.62 17.71
CA ALA A 197 -9.07 25.52 18.83
C ALA A 197 -10.24 25.55 19.84
N GLU A 198 -11.47 25.43 19.34
CA GLU A 198 -12.70 25.31 20.12
C GLU A 198 -13.46 24.07 19.62
N PRO A 199 -13.41 22.94 20.36
CA PRO A 199 -14.18 21.76 20.00
C PRO A 199 -15.68 22.07 20.11
N PRO A 200 -16.52 21.67 19.14
CA PRO A 200 -17.94 21.89 19.24
C PRO A 200 -18.53 21.13 20.45
N PRO A 201 -19.49 21.71 21.18
CA PRO A 201 -20.12 21.08 22.35
C PRO A 201 -20.93 19.82 21.98
N GLU A 202 -21.34 19.69 20.71
CA GLU A 202 -21.96 18.52 20.11
C GLU A 202 -21.15 18.11 18.87
N GLY A 203 -20.38 17.02 18.96
CA GLY A 203 -19.56 16.49 17.85
C GLY A 203 -18.54 15.44 18.30
N ASP A 204 -18.13 14.56 17.38
CA ASP A 204 -17.22 13.42 17.60
C ASP A 204 -15.74 13.81 17.81
N GLY A 205 -15.47 14.86 18.60
CA GLY A 205 -14.11 15.30 18.93
C GLY A 205 -13.42 16.06 17.79
N ASN A 206 -12.09 15.95 17.73
CA ASN A 206 -11.27 16.64 16.74
C ASN A 206 -11.28 15.92 15.37
N PRO A 207 -10.99 16.59 14.25
CA PRO A 207 -10.99 15.96 12.92
C PRO A 207 -9.94 14.83 12.76
N GLU A 208 -8.75 15.02 13.34
CA GLU A 208 -7.67 14.01 13.42
C GLU A 208 -7.29 13.38 12.05
N MET A 209 -7.22 14.20 11.00
CA MET A 209 -7.04 13.70 9.64
C MET A 209 -5.73 12.93 9.42
N LEU A 210 -4.63 13.29 10.09
CA LEU A 210 -3.39 12.50 10.00
C LEU A 210 -3.57 11.11 10.63
N SER A 211 -4.24 11.01 11.79
CA SER A 211 -4.58 9.73 12.44
C SER A 211 -5.42 8.84 11.53
N ARG A 212 -6.37 9.43 10.80
CA ARG A 212 -7.18 8.71 9.80
C ARG A 212 -6.35 8.29 8.58
N PHE A 213 -5.38 9.11 8.16
CA PHE A 213 -4.54 8.88 6.98
C PHE A 213 -3.58 7.70 7.17
N ILE A 214 -3.00 7.58 8.37
CA ILE A 214 -2.16 6.43 8.77
C ILE A 214 -2.96 5.26 9.38
N GLY A 215 -4.30 5.35 9.36
CA GLY A 215 -5.21 4.30 9.81
C GLY A 215 -5.52 3.26 8.73
N GLY A 216 -6.46 2.36 9.00
CA GLY A 216 -7.02 1.45 7.99
C GLY A 216 -5.99 0.55 7.29
N LEU A 217 -4.97 0.06 8.00
CA LEU A 217 -3.82 -0.67 7.41
C LEU A 217 -3.07 0.14 6.36
N LEU A 218 -2.98 1.46 6.55
CA LEU A 218 -2.29 2.40 5.66
C LEU A 218 -2.91 2.51 4.26
N HIS A 219 -4.11 1.96 4.00
CA HIS A 219 -4.77 2.07 2.71
C HIS A 219 -5.01 3.52 2.24
N PRO A 220 -5.36 4.49 3.11
CA PRO A 220 -5.48 5.88 2.67
C PRO A 220 -4.15 6.43 2.16
N LEU A 221 -3.05 6.09 2.85
CA LEU A 221 -1.69 6.39 2.45
C LEU A 221 -1.31 5.70 1.14
N ILE A 222 -1.62 4.41 0.97
CA ILE A 222 -1.36 3.65 -0.27
C ILE A 222 -2.10 4.29 -1.46
N HIS A 223 -3.40 4.57 -1.33
CA HIS A 223 -4.18 5.21 -2.39
C HIS A 223 -3.66 6.61 -2.76
N ALA A 224 -3.34 7.42 -1.74
CA ALA A 224 -2.72 8.73 -1.95
C ALA A 224 -1.33 8.61 -2.60
N GLY A 225 -0.56 7.61 -2.19
CA GLY A 225 0.73 7.23 -2.71
C GLY A 225 0.70 6.93 -4.21
N TYR A 226 -0.22 6.08 -4.65
CA TYR A 226 -0.46 5.82 -6.08
C TYR A 226 -0.84 7.10 -6.84
N GLY A 227 -1.68 7.95 -6.23
CA GLY A 227 -2.00 9.25 -6.81
C GLY A 227 -0.77 10.12 -7.05
N ALA A 228 0.10 10.20 -6.04
CA ALA A 228 1.34 10.98 -6.08
C ALA A 228 2.38 10.40 -7.06
N GLU A 229 2.66 9.10 -6.99
CA GLU A 229 3.69 8.42 -7.75
C GLU A 229 3.41 8.42 -9.25
N PHE A 230 2.17 8.12 -9.63
CA PHE A 230 1.77 8.02 -11.03
C PHE A 230 1.33 9.37 -11.60
N GLY A 231 1.44 10.45 -10.82
CA GLY A 231 0.95 11.78 -11.19
C GLY A 231 -0.50 11.76 -11.66
N LEU A 232 -1.32 10.87 -11.10
CA LEU A 232 -2.74 10.71 -11.41
C LEU A 232 -3.54 11.81 -10.72
N LEU A 233 -3.10 13.04 -10.97
CA LEU A 233 -3.43 14.28 -10.28
C LEU A 233 -3.36 15.49 -11.20
N GLY A 234 -2.75 15.37 -12.38
CA GLY A 234 -2.64 16.45 -13.34
C GLY A 234 -1.82 17.64 -12.83
N MET A 235 -0.57 17.42 -12.42
CA MET A 235 0.48 18.45 -12.50
C MET A 235 1.83 17.78 -12.79
N SER A 236 2.37 17.97 -14.00
CA SER A 236 3.79 17.77 -14.28
C SER A 236 4.51 19.11 -14.37
N ALA A 237 5.75 19.10 -13.90
CA ALA A 237 6.65 20.22 -13.75
C ALA A 237 7.01 20.87 -15.10
N GLU A 238 6.56 22.11 -15.29
CA GLU A 238 7.25 23.23 -15.95
C GLU A 238 6.25 24.41 -16.04
N GLY A 239 6.29 25.31 -15.06
CA GLY A 239 5.93 26.73 -15.25
C GLY A 239 4.64 27.14 -15.97
N ARG A 240 3.59 26.31 -16.08
CA ARG A 240 2.27 26.74 -16.60
C ARG A 240 1.15 26.08 -15.83
N VAL A 241 0.58 26.85 -14.90
CA VAL A 241 -0.76 26.64 -14.37
C VAL A 241 -1.71 26.66 -15.59
N ASN A 242 -2.19 25.51 -16.05
CA ASN A 242 -3.33 25.49 -16.96
C ASN A 242 -4.60 25.63 -16.11
N ILE A 243 -5.00 26.89 -15.93
CA ILE A 243 -6.18 27.36 -15.17
C ILE A 243 -7.51 26.90 -15.86
N TYR A 244 -7.46 26.02 -16.86
CA TYR A 244 -8.62 25.57 -17.63
C TYR A 244 -9.09 24.13 -17.35
N PHE A 245 -8.45 23.40 -16.41
CA PHE A 245 -8.91 22.05 -16.02
C PHE A 245 -9.69 22.06 -14.70
N THR A 246 -10.82 22.75 -14.67
CA THR A 246 -11.76 22.77 -13.52
C THR A 246 -12.54 21.47 -13.31
N HIS A 247 -12.25 20.40 -14.06
CA HIS A 247 -13.04 19.16 -14.09
C HIS A 247 -12.20 17.88 -14.25
N CYS A 248 -10.99 17.79 -13.68
CA CYS A 248 -10.36 16.48 -13.46
C CYS A 248 -10.96 15.81 -12.22
N ALA A 249 -12.21 15.35 -12.34
CA ALA A 249 -12.78 14.41 -11.39
C ALA A 249 -12.07 13.06 -11.60
N GLY A 250 -11.55 12.44 -10.54
CA GLY A 250 -11.00 11.08 -10.61
C GLY A 250 -9.48 10.95 -10.54
N SER A 251 -8.87 11.59 -9.54
CA SER A 251 -7.52 11.21 -9.12
C SER A 251 -7.55 10.04 -8.13
N TYR A 252 -6.52 9.19 -8.11
CA TYR A 252 -6.36 8.20 -7.02
C TYR A 252 -6.04 8.85 -5.68
N LEU A 253 -5.44 10.03 -5.71
CA LEU A 253 -5.28 10.83 -4.51
C LEU A 253 -6.62 11.30 -3.95
N GLN A 254 -7.56 11.77 -4.77
CA GLN A 254 -8.92 12.09 -4.33
C GLN A 254 -9.53 10.89 -3.60
N LYS A 255 -9.37 9.67 -4.13
CA LYS A 255 -9.83 8.46 -3.46
C LYS A 255 -9.13 8.23 -2.12
N GLY A 256 -7.81 8.44 -2.03
CA GLY A 256 -7.05 8.34 -0.78
C GLY A 256 -7.47 9.36 0.28
N LEU A 257 -7.69 10.62 -0.11
CA LEU A 257 -8.17 11.67 0.80
C LEU A 257 -9.63 11.46 1.22
N ALA A 258 -10.49 11.02 0.31
CA ALA A 258 -11.87 10.66 0.65
C ALA A 258 -11.92 9.43 1.57
N MET A 259 -11.08 8.43 1.30
CA MET A 259 -10.90 7.28 2.18
C MET A 259 -10.42 7.71 3.57
N THR A 260 -9.49 8.67 3.65
CA THR A 260 -9.04 9.27 4.91
C THR A 260 -10.22 9.85 5.69
N ALA A 261 -11.06 10.66 5.04
CA ALA A 261 -12.19 11.32 5.69
C ALA A 261 -13.21 10.33 6.27
N ILE A 262 -13.44 9.18 5.62
CA ILE A 262 -14.41 8.17 6.10
C ILE A 262 -13.81 7.13 7.07
N HIS A 263 -12.49 7.11 7.29
CA HIS A 263 -11.91 6.19 8.26
C HIS A 263 -12.01 6.72 9.68
N PRO A 264 -12.15 5.84 10.70
CA PRO A 264 -12.12 6.26 12.10
C PRO A 264 -10.70 6.67 12.53
N ALA A 265 -10.61 7.66 13.43
CA ALA A 265 -9.35 8.19 13.95
C ALA A 265 -8.78 7.33 15.10
N LYS A 266 -8.34 6.11 14.79
CA LYS A 266 -7.88 5.14 15.80
C LYS A 266 -6.43 5.35 16.27
N MET A 267 -5.63 6.18 15.59
CA MET A 267 -4.18 6.34 15.85
C MET A 267 -3.83 7.62 16.63
N HIS A 268 -4.82 8.35 17.16
CA HIS A 268 -4.61 9.69 17.73
C HIS A 268 -3.67 9.69 18.95
N ALA A 269 -3.65 8.61 19.74
CA ALA A 269 -2.77 8.51 20.91
C ALA A 269 -1.27 8.47 20.53
N LEU A 270 -0.94 8.17 19.27
CA LEU A 270 0.43 8.25 18.76
C LEU A 270 0.80 9.66 18.25
N LEU A 271 -0.17 10.58 18.16
CA LEU A 271 -0.03 11.88 17.52
C LEU A 271 -0.52 12.99 18.48
N PRO A 272 0.20 13.33 19.54
CA PRO A 272 -0.26 14.31 20.51
C PRO A 272 -0.45 15.71 19.86
N PRO A 273 -1.36 16.55 20.37
CA PRO A 273 -1.57 17.92 19.86
C PRO A 273 -0.30 18.78 19.82
N SER A 274 0.70 18.48 20.65
CA SER A 274 2.01 19.12 20.65
C SER A 274 2.73 19.02 19.30
N ASP A 275 2.53 17.93 18.55
CA ASP A 275 3.17 17.68 17.25
C ASP A 275 2.70 18.67 16.18
N PHE A 276 1.49 19.19 16.33
CA PHE A 276 0.85 20.15 15.42
C PHE A 276 1.00 21.60 15.87
N SER A 277 1.44 21.84 17.11
CA SER A 277 1.70 23.19 17.63
C SER A 277 3.20 23.54 17.64
N SER A 278 4.08 22.59 17.88
CA SER A 278 5.54 22.80 18.01
C SER A 278 6.37 22.04 16.96
N PRO A 279 7.58 22.50 16.60
CA PRO A 279 8.49 21.71 15.77
C PRO A 279 8.79 20.34 16.41
N LEU A 280 8.76 19.29 15.61
CA LEU A 280 9.17 17.96 16.04
C LEU A 280 10.65 17.98 16.44
N LYS A 281 10.97 17.44 17.60
CA LYS A 281 12.35 17.26 18.04
C LYS A 281 12.95 16.06 17.30
N SER A 282 14.16 16.23 16.77
CA SER A 282 14.94 15.09 16.28
C SER A 282 15.48 14.31 17.47
N GLY A 283 15.46 12.98 17.35
CA GLY A 283 16.13 12.11 18.29
C GLY A 283 17.62 11.97 17.95
N THR A 284 18.23 10.89 18.46
CA THR A 284 19.67 10.61 18.34
C THR A 284 19.96 9.14 17.98
N MET A 285 18.94 8.37 17.59
CA MET A 285 19.06 6.95 17.32
C MET A 285 18.51 6.59 15.94
N HIS A 286 19.11 5.57 15.35
CA HIS A 286 18.62 4.94 14.13
C HIS A 286 17.35 4.11 14.41
N ALA A 287 16.44 4.04 13.44
CA ALA A 287 15.19 3.29 13.52
C ALA A 287 15.45 1.78 13.77
N LEU A 288 16.51 1.22 13.18
CA LEU A 288 16.89 -0.18 13.38
C LEU A 288 17.41 -0.45 14.80
N SER A 289 18.18 0.49 15.37
CA SER A 289 18.60 0.46 16.77
C SER A 289 17.39 0.50 17.72
N ILE A 290 16.42 1.36 17.41
CA ILE A 290 15.16 1.44 18.16
C ILE A 290 14.37 0.13 18.05
N LEU A 291 14.32 -0.51 16.87
CA LEU A 291 13.71 -1.82 16.70
C LEU A 291 14.33 -2.86 17.63
N ALA A 292 15.67 -2.88 17.73
CA ALA A 292 16.40 -3.77 18.63
C ALA A 292 16.04 -3.55 20.10
N LEU A 293 15.93 -2.29 20.53
CA LEU A 293 15.48 -1.96 21.89
C LEU A 293 14.04 -2.42 22.14
N VAL A 294 13.12 -2.15 21.21
CA VAL A 294 11.70 -2.54 21.35
C VAL A 294 11.55 -4.06 21.38
N ALA A 295 12.31 -4.79 20.54
CA ALA A 295 12.34 -6.25 20.52
C ALA A 295 12.76 -6.87 21.87
N LYS A 296 13.53 -6.13 22.69
CA LYS A 296 14.05 -6.59 23.99
C LYS A 296 13.37 -5.96 25.21
N ASP A 297 12.49 -4.98 25.01
CA ASP A 297 11.84 -4.26 26.12
C ASP A 297 10.87 -5.16 26.90
N GLU A 298 11.14 -5.36 28.18
CA GLU A 298 10.35 -6.21 29.09
C GLU A 298 8.90 -5.70 29.25
N ARG A 299 8.65 -4.39 29.05
CA ARG A 299 7.28 -3.83 29.08
C ARG A 299 6.33 -4.50 28.09
N PHE A 300 6.88 -5.12 27.05
CA PHE A 300 6.15 -5.73 25.96
C PHE A 300 6.13 -7.27 26.01
N GLU A 301 6.71 -7.91 27.04
CA GLU A 301 6.83 -9.38 27.11
C GLU A 301 5.48 -10.10 27.09
N HIS A 302 4.43 -9.46 27.62
CA HIS A 302 3.09 -10.05 27.71
C HIS A 302 2.17 -9.72 26.54
N VAL A 303 2.66 -8.99 25.53
CA VAL A 303 1.87 -8.70 24.32
C VAL A 303 1.74 -9.97 23.50
N LYS A 304 0.51 -10.46 23.36
CA LYS A 304 0.20 -11.66 22.58
C LYS A 304 -0.41 -11.27 21.24
N MET A 305 -0.06 -12.02 20.20
CA MET A 305 -0.77 -11.94 18.93
C MET A 305 -2.24 -12.32 19.15
N MET A 306 -3.16 -11.44 18.77
CA MET A 306 -4.59 -11.74 18.69
C MET A 306 -5.06 -11.54 17.26
N ASP A 307 -5.91 -12.44 16.78
CA ASP A 307 -6.61 -12.31 15.50
C ASP A 307 -7.87 -11.45 15.68
N ASP A 308 -7.65 -10.19 16.06
CA ASP A 308 -8.70 -9.20 16.26
C ASP A 308 -8.35 -7.93 15.47
N LEU A 309 -9.32 -7.43 14.68
CA LEU A 309 -9.17 -6.22 13.88
C LEU A 309 -8.90 -4.98 14.75
N ASP A 310 -9.32 -4.98 16.01
CA ASP A 310 -9.09 -3.89 16.96
C ASP A 310 -7.80 -4.01 17.77
N MET A 311 -7.02 -5.07 17.55
CA MET A 311 -5.83 -5.35 18.34
C MET A 311 -4.75 -4.24 18.24
N LEU A 312 -4.60 -3.58 17.08
CA LEU A 312 -3.72 -2.40 16.99
C LEU A 312 -4.22 -1.27 17.91
N THR A 313 -5.52 -1.00 17.92
CA THR A 313 -6.11 0.04 18.76
C THR A 313 -5.88 -0.28 20.24
N MET A 314 -6.10 -1.54 20.65
CA MET A 314 -5.83 -1.99 22.02
C MET A 314 -4.35 -1.84 22.41
N THR A 315 -3.44 -2.19 21.50
CA THR A 315 -2.00 -2.05 21.69
C THR A 315 -1.61 -0.58 21.86
N VAL A 316 -2.12 0.29 20.98
CA VAL A 316 -1.90 1.72 21.06
C VAL A 316 -2.44 2.26 22.38
N SER A 317 -3.68 1.95 22.77
CA SER A 317 -4.23 2.43 24.05
C SER A 317 -3.49 1.92 25.29
N SER A 318 -2.79 0.80 25.20
CA SER A 318 -2.06 0.21 26.34
C SER A 318 -0.60 0.68 26.44
N TYR A 319 -0.01 1.12 25.32
CA TYR A 319 1.43 1.38 25.21
C TYR A 319 1.77 2.68 24.47
N ASP A 320 0.82 3.60 24.29
CA ASP A 320 1.00 4.85 23.54
C ASP A 320 2.18 5.67 24.04
N GLU A 321 2.33 5.85 25.35
CA GLU A 321 3.43 6.63 25.94
C GLU A 321 4.80 6.01 25.59
N ALA A 322 4.92 4.69 25.71
CA ALA A 322 6.16 3.98 25.38
C ALA A 322 6.45 4.04 23.87
N LEU A 323 5.42 3.83 23.04
CA LEU A 323 5.55 3.90 21.58
C LEU A 323 5.93 5.31 21.12
N ARG A 324 5.35 6.36 21.69
CA ARG A 324 5.72 7.75 21.41
C ARG A 324 7.14 8.04 21.84
N ALA A 325 7.54 7.60 23.04
CA ALA A 325 8.92 7.79 23.51
C ALA A 325 9.94 7.13 22.57
N TYR A 326 9.68 5.90 22.09
CA TYR A 326 10.52 5.26 21.08
C TYR A 326 10.49 5.98 19.74
N ALA A 327 9.30 6.41 19.30
CA ALA A 327 9.18 7.17 18.08
C ALA A 327 10.00 8.46 18.15
N GLU A 328 10.01 9.17 19.27
CA GLU A 328 10.78 10.41 19.50
C GLU A 328 12.32 10.20 19.51
N MET A 329 12.80 9.00 19.85
CA MET A 329 14.24 8.69 19.80
C MET A 329 14.82 8.67 18.39
N TRP A 330 13.97 8.53 17.36
CA TRP A 330 14.44 8.39 15.98
C TRP A 330 15.01 9.70 15.44
N GLU A 331 16.26 9.64 15.01
CA GLU A 331 17.01 10.71 14.36
C GLU A 331 16.74 10.70 12.86
N PHE A 332 16.25 11.83 12.34
CA PHE A 332 16.15 12.04 10.90
C PHE A 332 16.15 13.54 10.58
N ASP A 333 16.58 13.88 9.36
CA ASP A 333 16.66 15.26 8.90
C ASP A 333 15.79 15.49 7.66
N VAL A 334 14.87 16.45 7.76
CA VAL A 334 14.02 16.90 6.64
C VAL A 334 14.46 18.25 6.06
N ALA A 335 15.52 18.86 6.59
CA ALA A 335 16.04 20.13 6.11
C ALA A 335 16.69 20.00 4.72
N ASN A 336 17.11 18.81 4.32
CA ASN A 336 17.73 18.55 3.03
C ASN A 336 17.27 17.21 2.42
N LYS A 337 17.45 17.08 1.09
CA LYS A 337 16.99 15.92 0.32
C LYS A 337 17.69 14.61 0.69
N GLU A 338 18.96 14.66 1.10
CA GLU A 338 19.73 13.48 1.48
C GLU A 338 19.21 12.89 2.80
N GLY A 339 18.92 13.75 3.78
CA GLY A 339 18.31 13.35 5.05
C GLY A 339 16.95 12.68 4.85
N VAL A 340 16.10 13.24 3.99
CA VAL A 340 14.78 12.64 3.65
C VAL A 340 14.97 11.28 2.97
N ALA A 341 15.90 11.16 2.04
CA ALA A 341 16.17 9.89 1.36
C ALA A 341 16.64 8.81 2.33
N LYS A 342 17.56 9.14 3.25
CA LYS A 342 18.03 8.23 4.31
C LYS A 342 16.90 7.79 5.24
N ALA A 343 16.03 8.72 5.67
CA ALA A 343 14.90 8.40 6.54
C ALA A 343 13.92 7.42 5.86
N VAL A 344 13.66 7.62 4.57
CA VAL A 344 12.81 6.74 3.77
C VAL A 344 13.45 5.36 3.57
N GLU A 345 14.75 5.31 3.29
CA GLU A 345 15.51 4.06 3.18
C GLU A 345 15.50 3.28 4.49
N GLU A 346 15.73 3.96 5.61
CA GLU A 346 15.75 3.35 6.94
C GLU A 346 14.39 2.74 7.32
N LEU A 347 13.28 3.40 6.97
CA LEU A 347 11.94 2.84 7.14
C LEU A 347 11.67 1.63 6.24
N ALA A 348 12.27 1.58 5.05
CA ALA A 348 12.15 0.42 4.16
C ALA A 348 12.86 -0.81 4.74
N TRP A 349 14.08 -0.64 5.27
CA TRP A 349 14.79 -1.69 6.01
C TRP A 349 14.02 -2.14 7.24
N PHE A 350 13.58 -1.18 8.06
CA PHE A 350 12.84 -1.43 9.29
C PHE A 350 11.62 -2.32 9.05
N ASN A 351 10.79 -1.98 8.06
CA ASN A 351 9.57 -2.73 7.77
C ASN A 351 9.83 -4.04 7.03
N SER A 352 10.90 -4.13 6.24
CA SER A 352 11.31 -5.39 5.59
C SER A 352 11.85 -6.40 6.60
N ILE A 353 12.54 -5.95 7.66
CA ILE A 353 12.96 -6.81 8.77
C ILE A 353 11.74 -7.31 9.54
N ILE A 354 10.80 -6.42 9.91
CA ILE A 354 9.59 -6.79 10.63
C ILE A 354 8.78 -7.84 9.85
N TYR A 355 8.54 -7.63 8.56
CA TYR A 355 7.78 -8.55 7.73
C TYR A 355 8.56 -9.84 7.42
N GLY A 356 9.80 -9.71 6.95
CA GLY A 356 10.62 -10.81 6.47
C GLY A 356 11.17 -11.68 7.58
N VAL A 357 11.95 -11.08 8.48
CA VAL A 357 12.59 -11.79 9.60
C VAL A 357 11.52 -12.18 10.62
N GLY A 358 10.63 -11.25 10.98
CA GLY A 358 9.55 -11.53 11.93
C GLY A 358 8.51 -12.53 11.41
N GLY A 359 8.38 -12.68 10.09
CA GLY A 359 7.52 -13.69 9.47
C GLY A 359 8.08 -15.12 9.51
N MET A 360 9.35 -15.31 9.87
CA MET A 360 9.96 -16.65 9.94
C MET A 360 9.69 -17.33 11.28
N ALA A 361 8.96 -18.44 11.26
CA ALA A 361 8.71 -19.28 12.44
C ALA A 361 9.02 -20.76 12.16
N LYS A 362 9.97 -21.33 12.91
CA LYS A 362 10.30 -22.77 12.93
C LYS A 362 10.30 -23.42 11.54
N ASP A 363 11.03 -22.81 10.61
CA ASP A 363 11.26 -23.26 9.22
C ASP A 363 10.12 -23.00 8.20
N THR A 364 9.05 -22.32 8.62
CA THR A 364 7.98 -21.84 7.74
C THR A 364 7.89 -20.33 7.74
N PHE A 365 7.76 -19.75 6.54
CA PHE A 365 7.52 -18.32 6.38
C PHE A 365 6.01 -18.03 6.41
N SER A 366 5.59 -17.26 7.40
CA SER A 366 4.25 -16.68 7.46
C SER A 366 4.29 -15.31 6.79
N ALA A 367 3.64 -15.19 5.63
CA ALA A 367 3.42 -13.91 4.98
C ALA A 367 2.30 -13.14 5.73
N ASP A 368 2.59 -12.67 6.94
CA ASP A 368 1.61 -12.01 7.82
C ASP A 368 0.95 -10.83 7.10
N PHE A 369 -0.37 -10.91 6.97
CA PHE A 369 -1.16 -9.93 6.23
C PHE A 369 -0.94 -8.51 6.76
N PHE A 370 -0.86 -8.32 8.07
CA PHE A 370 -0.77 -7.00 8.68
C PHE A 370 0.64 -6.39 8.59
N LEU A 371 1.68 -7.18 8.83
CA LEU A 371 3.08 -6.72 8.73
C LEU A 371 3.46 -6.40 7.29
N MET A 372 2.92 -7.17 6.35
CA MET A 372 3.10 -6.95 4.93
C MET A 372 2.55 -5.58 4.47
N HIS A 373 1.49 -5.05 5.08
CA HIS A 373 1.00 -3.70 4.80
C HIS A 373 2.03 -2.61 5.14
N LEU A 374 2.88 -2.84 6.15
CA LEU A 374 3.94 -1.91 6.47
C LEU A 374 4.97 -1.88 5.33
N ALA A 375 5.47 -3.04 4.92
CA ALA A 375 6.46 -3.17 3.85
C ALA A 375 5.94 -2.59 2.53
N THR A 376 4.72 -2.92 2.14
CA THR A 376 4.09 -2.36 0.92
C THR A 376 3.92 -0.86 0.96
N SER A 377 3.51 -0.30 2.11
CA SER A 377 3.28 1.14 2.23
C SER A 377 4.57 1.97 2.17
N THR A 378 5.73 1.38 2.50
CA THR A 378 7.03 2.08 2.37
C THR A 378 7.36 2.48 0.93
N LEU A 379 6.79 1.78 -0.06
CA LEU A 379 6.93 2.09 -1.49
C LEU A 379 6.51 3.52 -1.80
N PHE A 380 5.48 4.03 -1.12
CA PHE A 380 4.87 5.31 -1.43
C PHE A 380 5.46 6.50 -0.66
N LEU A 381 6.27 6.24 0.38
CA LEU A 381 6.90 7.30 1.15
C LEU A 381 7.72 8.26 0.30
N PRO A 382 8.61 7.83 -0.64
CA PRO A 382 9.35 8.74 -1.50
C PRO A 382 8.45 9.72 -2.27
N SER A 383 7.36 9.23 -2.86
CA SER A 383 6.42 10.03 -3.66
C SER A 383 5.68 11.07 -2.81
N LEU A 384 5.23 10.66 -1.62
CA LEU A 384 4.51 11.53 -0.68
C LEU A 384 5.44 12.59 -0.07
N VAL A 385 6.62 12.21 0.42
CA VAL A 385 7.56 13.19 1.00
C VAL A 385 8.11 14.13 -0.06
N THR A 386 8.35 13.67 -1.29
CA THR A 386 8.77 14.54 -2.41
C THR A 386 7.69 15.58 -2.72
N SER A 387 6.41 15.20 -2.63
CA SER A 387 5.30 16.11 -2.87
C SER A 387 5.12 17.17 -1.77
N LEU A 388 5.68 16.91 -0.59
CA LEU A 388 5.69 17.81 0.57
C LEU A 388 7.00 18.61 0.71
N TYR A 389 7.85 18.68 -0.32
CA TYR A 389 9.19 19.29 -0.23
C TYR A 389 9.21 20.76 0.22
N GLN A 390 8.11 21.49 0.06
CA GLN A 390 7.98 22.88 0.51
C GLN A 390 7.55 23.00 1.98
N ASN A 391 7.17 21.90 2.62
CA ASN A 391 6.66 21.85 3.97
C ASN A 391 7.41 20.79 4.80
N PRO A 392 8.62 21.12 5.30
CA PRO A 392 9.43 20.21 6.10
C PRO A 392 8.69 19.68 7.34
N ARG A 393 7.78 20.47 7.90
CA ARG A 393 6.95 20.04 9.03
C ARG A 393 6.03 18.89 8.65
N ALA A 394 5.33 19.01 7.52
CA ALA A 394 4.46 17.94 7.02
C ALA A 394 5.28 16.68 6.67
N GLN A 395 6.48 16.84 6.07
CA GLN A 395 7.39 15.72 5.83
C GLN A 395 7.76 15.01 7.15
N ALA A 396 8.14 15.77 8.18
CA ALA A 396 8.51 15.21 9.48
C ALA A 396 7.33 14.52 10.18
N LEU A 397 6.13 15.10 10.12
CA LEU A 397 4.91 14.49 10.65
C LEU A 397 4.59 13.17 9.94
N LEU A 398 4.68 13.12 8.61
CA LEU A 398 4.45 11.90 7.84
C LEU A 398 5.44 10.79 8.23
N LEU A 399 6.74 11.11 8.26
CA LEU A 399 7.78 10.15 8.61
C LEU A 399 7.62 9.65 10.06
N ARG A 400 7.50 10.56 11.03
CA ARG A 400 7.35 10.21 12.46
C ARG A 400 6.08 9.39 12.72
N SER A 401 4.96 9.77 12.13
CA SER A 401 3.69 9.05 12.29
C SER A 401 3.73 7.65 11.67
N PHE A 402 4.33 7.52 10.49
CA PHE A 402 4.53 6.22 9.85
C PHE A 402 5.41 5.29 10.68
N PHE A 403 6.52 5.82 11.24
CA PHE A 403 7.40 5.09 12.13
C PHE A 403 6.67 4.60 13.39
N ALA A 404 5.92 5.50 14.04
CA ALA A 404 5.16 5.16 15.25
C ALA A 404 4.11 4.07 14.98
N VAL A 405 3.39 4.13 13.85
CA VAL A 405 2.44 3.07 13.46
C VAL A 405 3.15 1.76 13.14
N SER A 406 4.33 1.81 12.53
CA SER A 406 5.12 0.62 12.22
C SER A 406 5.56 -0.10 13.51
N LEU A 407 6.04 0.65 14.50
CA LEU A 407 6.34 0.13 15.84
C LEU A 407 5.11 -0.45 16.54
N ALA A 408 4.01 0.31 16.55
CA ALA A 408 2.76 -0.12 17.16
C ALA A 408 2.25 -1.41 16.52
N ARG A 409 2.34 -1.53 15.19
CA ARG A 409 1.92 -2.70 14.44
C ARG A 409 2.80 -3.92 14.70
N TYR A 410 4.13 -3.75 14.72
CA TYR A 410 5.06 -4.80 15.12
C TYR A 410 4.73 -5.35 16.51
N LEU A 411 4.54 -4.45 17.48
CA LEU A 411 4.16 -4.82 18.84
C LEU A 411 2.83 -5.56 18.87
N SER A 412 1.84 -5.02 18.16
CA SER A 412 0.49 -5.57 18.07
C SER A 412 0.54 -7.05 17.64
N ARG A 413 1.38 -7.41 16.65
CA ARG A 413 1.52 -8.81 16.19
C ARG A 413 2.31 -9.72 17.14
N GLY A 414 2.39 -9.36 18.42
CA GLY A 414 3.07 -10.14 19.46
C GLY A 414 4.58 -10.00 19.41
N ARG A 415 5.10 -8.95 18.77
CA ARG A 415 6.54 -8.66 18.69
C ARG A 415 7.34 -9.89 18.23
N PRO A 416 7.11 -10.37 16.99
CA PRO A 416 7.77 -11.58 16.51
C PRO A 416 9.29 -11.48 16.64
N THR A 417 9.93 -12.62 16.93
CA THR A 417 11.37 -12.70 17.15
C THR A 417 12.14 -12.24 15.90
N LEU A 418 13.11 -11.36 16.10
CA LEU A 418 13.98 -10.85 15.05
C LEU A 418 15.38 -11.41 15.22
N ASP A 419 15.70 -12.49 14.52
CA ASP A 419 17.02 -13.11 14.47
C ASP A 419 17.52 -13.11 13.02
N ILE A 420 18.26 -12.05 12.67
CA ILE A 420 18.77 -11.83 11.31
C ILE A 420 19.80 -12.90 10.95
N THR A 421 20.65 -13.30 11.89
CA THR A 421 21.70 -14.30 11.64
C THR A 421 21.06 -15.64 11.27
N LYS A 422 20.07 -16.08 12.03
CA LYS A 422 19.33 -17.30 11.72
C LYS A 422 18.55 -17.17 10.41
N PHE A 423 17.87 -16.04 10.17
CA PHE A 423 17.16 -15.78 8.92
C PHE A 423 18.07 -15.96 7.70
N TYR A 424 19.28 -15.40 7.73
CA TYR A 424 20.24 -15.48 6.63
C TYR A 424 20.74 -16.90 6.39
N SER A 425 20.99 -17.64 7.48
CA SER A 425 21.36 -19.06 7.43
C SER A 425 20.25 -19.89 6.79
N ASP A 426 19.01 -19.78 7.29
CA ASP A 426 17.85 -20.57 6.84
C ASP A 426 17.46 -20.30 5.39
N THR A 427 17.69 -19.07 4.91
CA THR A 427 17.30 -18.64 3.55
C THR A 427 18.46 -18.68 2.55
N SER A 428 19.65 -19.15 2.95
CA SER A 428 20.84 -19.21 2.08
C SER A 428 20.60 -19.98 0.77
N ARG A 429 19.79 -21.04 0.84
CA ARG A 429 19.36 -21.86 -0.32
C ARG A 429 18.45 -21.15 -1.31
N LEU A 430 17.95 -19.95 -1.01
CA LEU A 430 17.08 -19.17 -1.89
C LEU A 430 17.86 -18.25 -2.84
N LEU A 431 19.17 -18.10 -2.62
CA LEU A 431 20.01 -17.26 -3.44
C LEU A 431 20.62 -18.05 -4.61
N PRO A 432 20.78 -17.45 -5.81
CA PRO A 432 21.45 -18.10 -6.93
C PRO A 432 22.85 -18.63 -6.58
N SER A 433 23.57 -17.90 -5.71
CA SER A 433 24.90 -18.29 -5.21
C SER A 433 24.93 -19.58 -4.38
N SER A 434 23.77 -20.18 -4.08
CA SER A 434 23.69 -21.47 -3.40
C SER A 434 24.12 -22.65 -4.27
N GLY A 435 24.22 -22.47 -5.59
CA GLY A 435 24.48 -23.56 -6.52
C GLY A 435 23.31 -24.55 -6.64
N LEU A 436 22.10 -24.13 -6.27
CA LEU A 436 20.85 -24.90 -6.40
C LEU A 436 19.88 -24.18 -7.33
N ASP A 437 18.94 -24.95 -7.91
CA ASP A 437 17.79 -24.36 -8.60
C ASP A 437 16.83 -23.76 -7.57
N VAL A 438 16.78 -22.43 -7.54
CA VAL A 438 16.00 -21.67 -6.55
C VAL A 438 14.56 -21.40 -7.01
N ILE A 439 14.33 -21.40 -8.33
CA ILE A 439 13.01 -21.21 -8.93
C ILE A 439 12.37 -22.59 -9.14
N PRO A 440 11.16 -22.85 -8.61
CA PRO A 440 10.53 -24.15 -8.79
C PRO A 440 10.01 -24.33 -10.23
N GLY A 441 9.59 -25.55 -10.57
CA GLY A 441 9.00 -25.86 -11.88
C GLY A 441 10.02 -26.23 -12.97
N PRO A 442 9.54 -26.42 -14.22
CA PRO A 442 10.40 -26.79 -15.35
C PRO A 442 11.44 -25.71 -15.62
N GLN A 443 12.71 -26.10 -15.59
CA GLN A 443 13.80 -25.17 -15.87
C GLN A 443 14.03 -25.02 -17.39
N PRO A 444 14.50 -23.85 -17.86
CA PRO A 444 14.98 -23.72 -19.22
C PRO A 444 16.13 -24.70 -19.48
N SER A 445 16.36 -25.06 -20.75
CA SER A 445 17.52 -25.85 -21.19
C SER A 445 18.58 -24.92 -21.78
N PRO A 446 19.63 -24.52 -21.02
CA PRO A 446 20.65 -23.61 -21.53
C PRO A 446 21.39 -24.20 -22.72
N PHE A 447 21.78 -23.34 -23.65
CA PHE A 447 22.55 -23.75 -24.83
C PHE A 447 24.02 -24.01 -24.44
N GLU A 448 24.77 -24.73 -25.29
CA GLU A 448 26.11 -25.21 -24.91
C GLU A 448 27.12 -24.12 -24.55
N ASN A 449 26.93 -22.92 -25.10
CA ASN A 449 27.80 -21.76 -24.91
C ASN A 449 27.21 -20.73 -23.94
N THR A 450 26.23 -21.10 -23.10
CA THR A 450 25.70 -20.22 -22.05
C THR A 450 26.72 -20.01 -20.93
N LEU A 451 26.75 -18.82 -20.34
CA LEU A 451 27.58 -18.49 -19.18
C LEU A 451 26.87 -18.84 -17.85
N PRO A 452 27.59 -19.29 -16.82
CA PRO A 452 29.01 -19.66 -16.85
C PRO A 452 29.25 -20.99 -17.59
N ASP A 453 28.29 -21.91 -17.54
CA ASP A 453 28.21 -23.12 -18.37
C ASP A 453 26.78 -23.66 -18.42
N LYS A 454 26.46 -24.56 -19.36
CA LYS A 454 25.09 -25.04 -19.59
C LYS A 454 24.44 -25.80 -18.41
N ASN A 455 25.23 -26.32 -17.47
CA ASN A 455 24.75 -27.09 -16.33
C ASN A 455 24.63 -26.24 -15.06
N SER A 456 25.16 -25.02 -15.05
CA SER A 456 25.11 -24.12 -13.90
C SER A 456 23.66 -23.69 -13.59
N PRO A 457 23.26 -23.67 -12.30
CA PRO A 457 22.00 -23.06 -11.86
C PRO A 457 21.89 -21.57 -12.21
N GLU A 458 23.00 -20.84 -12.17
CA GLU A 458 23.08 -19.43 -12.57
C GLU A 458 22.84 -19.25 -14.08
N ALA A 459 23.15 -20.25 -14.91
CA ALA A 459 22.76 -20.24 -16.32
C ALA A 459 21.24 -20.43 -16.51
N ARG A 460 20.56 -21.10 -15.57
CA ARG A 460 19.10 -21.30 -15.60
C ARG A 460 18.35 -20.11 -14.99
N THR A 461 18.87 -19.55 -13.90
CA THR A 461 18.35 -18.36 -13.23
C THR A 461 19.46 -17.33 -13.02
N PRO A 462 19.80 -16.54 -14.05
CA PRO A 462 20.87 -15.54 -13.94
C PRO A 462 20.48 -14.33 -13.07
N ASN A 463 19.18 -14.04 -12.96
CA ASN A 463 18.64 -13.01 -12.09
C ASN A 463 17.27 -13.45 -11.53
N SER A 464 17.21 -13.71 -10.23
CA SER A 464 15.98 -14.15 -9.55
C SER A 464 14.87 -13.10 -9.59
N TRP A 465 15.18 -11.80 -9.60
CA TRP A 465 14.17 -10.74 -9.69
C TRP A 465 13.32 -10.87 -10.95
N LEU A 466 13.92 -11.23 -12.08
CA LEU A 466 13.17 -11.42 -13.33
C LEU A 466 12.15 -12.55 -13.21
N SER A 467 12.52 -13.66 -12.58
CA SER A 467 11.60 -14.77 -12.33
C SER A 467 10.49 -14.38 -11.35
N ILE A 468 10.83 -13.66 -10.27
CA ILE A 468 9.85 -13.14 -9.29
C ILE A 468 8.85 -12.22 -9.99
N ILE A 469 9.32 -11.25 -10.78
CA ILE A 469 8.46 -10.30 -11.49
C ILE A 469 7.56 -11.02 -12.49
N GLN A 470 8.10 -11.98 -13.25
CA GLN A 470 7.32 -12.73 -14.23
C GLN A 470 6.19 -13.55 -13.60
N THR A 471 6.44 -14.17 -12.45
CA THR A 471 5.40 -14.90 -11.72
C THR A 471 4.39 -13.96 -11.04
N THR A 472 4.87 -12.80 -10.56
CA THR A 472 4.06 -11.76 -9.92
C THR A 472 3.08 -11.12 -10.90
N LEU A 473 3.50 -10.84 -12.13
CA LEU A 473 2.66 -10.25 -13.19
C LEU A 473 1.38 -11.02 -13.49
N VAL A 474 1.36 -12.34 -13.24
CA VAL A 474 0.23 -13.22 -13.51
C VAL A 474 -0.44 -13.73 -12.22
N GLN A 475 -0.06 -13.18 -11.08
CA GLN A 475 -0.63 -13.55 -9.79
C GLN A 475 -2.05 -12.99 -9.64
N ARG A 476 -3.00 -13.83 -9.24
CA ARG A 476 -4.42 -13.44 -9.08
C ARG A 476 -4.75 -12.94 -7.68
N ALA A 477 -3.90 -13.26 -6.72
CA ALA A 477 -4.32 -13.48 -5.35
C ALA A 477 -3.84 -12.45 -4.32
N LEU A 478 -2.92 -11.57 -4.67
CA LEU A 478 -2.41 -10.56 -3.74
C LEU A 478 -1.83 -9.39 -4.53
N ASP A 479 -2.63 -8.34 -4.71
CA ASP A 479 -2.20 -7.02 -5.15
C ASP A 479 -0.99 -6.54 -4.33
N ALA A 480 -1.02 -6.83 -3.03
CA ALA A 480 0.05 -6.50 -2.11
C ALA A 480 1.38 -7.20 -2.41
N PHE A 481 1.38 -8.39 -3.05
CA PHE A 481 2.63 -9.03 -3.49
C PHE A 481 3.33 -8.23 -4.59
N CYS A 482 2.58 -7.69 -5.54
CA CYS A 482 3.14 -6.82 -6.57
C CYS A 482 3.83 -5.61 -5.94
N ILE A 483 3.22 -5.06 -4.90
CA ILE A 483 3.75 -3.91 -4.17
C ILE A 483 4.98 -4.30 -3.34
N ILE A 484 4.99 -5.46 -2.68
CA ILE A 484 6.16 -5.97 -1.94
C ILE A 484 7.34 -6.14 -2.90
N VAL A 485 7.12 -6.74 -4.07
CA VAL A 485 8.18 -6.97 -5.05
C VAL A 485 8.77 -5.65 -5.52
N LEU A 486 7.93 -4.67 -5.88
CA LEU A 486 8.40 -3.33 -6.24
C LEU A 486 9.14 -2.66 -5.07
N ALA A 487 8.61 -2.79 -3.86
CA ALA A 487 9.20 -2.20 -2.66
C ALA A 487 10.56 -2.81 -2.31
N CYS A 488 10.75 -4.11 -2.55
CA CYS A 488 12.01 -4.78 -2.27
C CYS A 488 13.04 -4.57 -3.39
N GLU A 489 12.62 -4.56 -4.67
CA GLU A 489 13.52 -4.37 -5.81
C GLU A 489 14.12 -2.96 -5.86
N ASP A 490 13.30 -1.93 -5.64
CA ASP A 490 13.75 -0.53 -5.57
C ASP A 490 14.82 -0.31 -4.47
N ARG A 491 14.84 -1.18 -3.45
CA ARG A 491 15.73 -1.09 -2.29
C ARG A 491 16.98 -1.96 -2.38
N ASP A 492 16.96 -2.99 -3.24
CA ASP A 492 18.12 -3.84 -3.51
C ASP A 492 19.20 -3.08 -4.33
N GLY A 493 18.79 -2.05 -5.09
CA GLY A 493 19.68 -1.20 -5.91
C GLY A 493 20.35 -0.04 -5.17
N SER A 494 19.84 0.38 -4.01
CA SER A 494 20.40 1.47 -3.20
C SER A 494 21.28 0.92 -2.07
N ALA A 495 22.61 1.08 -2.23
CA ALA A 495 23.66 0.88 -1.22
C ALA A 495 24.25 -0.53 -1.05
N THR A 496 25.28 -0.81 -1.85
CA THR A 496 26.50 -1.41 -1.29
C THR A 496 27.15 -0.44 -0.28
N ARG A 497 27.42 -0.92 0.94
CA ARG A 497 28.13 -0.28 2.09
C ARG A 497 27.26 0.69 2.90
N LYS A 498 27.15 0.60 4.23
CA LYS A 498 28.15 0.22 5.26
C LYS A 498 27.48 -0.59 6.39
N GLU A 499 28.30 -1.35 7.10
CA GLU A 499 28.01 -1.82 8.46
C GLU A 499 27.36 -0.68 9.26
N ALA A 500 26.16 -0.91 9.78
CA ALA A 500 25.54 -0.05 10.78
C ALA A 500 26.36 -0.15 12.08
N SER A 501 27.53 0.48 12.09
CA SER A 501 28.31 0.71 13.29
C SER A 501 27.85 2.03 13.87
N VAL A 502 26.84 1.96 14.72
CA VAL A 502 26.44 3.06 15.59
C VAL A 502 27.11 2.78 16.93
N ALA A 503 28.36 3.20 17.07
CA ALA A 503 29.04 3.14 18.35
C ALA A 503 28.40 4.17 19.29
N THR A 504 27.47 3.71 20.12
CA THR A 504 26.97 4.43 21.29
C THR A 504 27.55 3.80 22.54
N ASP A 505 28.01 4.60 23.50
CA ASP A 505 28.47 4.18 24.84
C ASP A 505 27.32 3.60 25.71
N ASN A 506 26.46 2.75 25.14
CA ASN A 506 25.35 2.12 25.82
C ASN A 506 25.40 0.61 25.57
N SER A 507 26.01 -0.11 26.51
CA SER A 507 26.17 -1.56 26.46
C SER A 507 24.86 -2.31 26.22
N LYS A 508 23.72 -1.80 26.73
CA LYS A 508 22.41 -2.41 26.49
C LYS A 508 21.97 -2.31 25.03
N LEU A 509 22.28 -1.20 24.36
CA LEU A 509 21.96 -1.03 22.94
C LEU A 509 22.86 -1.93 22.09
N GLU A 510 24.17 -1.91 22.34
CA GLU A 510 25.13 -2.79 21.65
C GLU A 510 24.76 -4.28 21.79
N ASP A 511 24.33 -4.69 22.99
CA ASP A 511 23.83 -6.04 23.24
C ASP A 511 22.56 -6.34 22.45
N ALA A 512 21.58 -5.42 22.42
CA ALA A 512 20.35 -5.60 21.67
C ALA A 512 20.58 -5.70 20.15
N GLU A 513 21.44 -4.84 19.59
CA GLU A 513 21.79 -4.84 18.17
C GLU A 513 22.54 -6.12 17.76
N ARG A 514 23.48 -6.55 18.62
CA ARG A 514 24.24 -7.80 18.42
C ARG A 514 23.33 -9.03 18.48
N ASP A 515 22.44 -9.08 19.46
CA ASP A 515 21.48 -10.19 19.63
C ASP A 515 20.51 -10.30 18.44
N MET A 516 20.04 -9.16 17.91
CA MET A 516 19.21 -9.13 16.70
C MET A 516 19.99 -9.52 15.44
N GLY A 517 21.31 -9.28 15.44
CA GLY A 517 22.19 -9.54 14.31
C GLY A 517 22.24 -8.41 13.28
N LEU A 518 22.03 -7.15 13.68
CA LEU A 518 22.02 -6.00 12.76
C LEU A 518 23.31 -5.88 11.95
N GLY A 519 24.47 -6.22 12.54
CA GLY A 519 25.76 -6.24 11.84
C GLY A 519 25.90 -7.27 10.72
N LYS A 520 24.89 -8.13 10.50
CA LYS A 520 24.84 -9.11 9.39
C LYS A 520 24.00 -8.64 8.20
N LEU A 521 23.35 -7.49 8.30
CA LEU A 521 22.47 -7.00 7.24
C LEU A 521 23.25 -6.71 5.94
N ASP A 522 22.72 -7.23 4.83
CA ASP A 522 23.11 -6.88 3.47
C ASP A 522 21.88 -6.82 2.56
N GLY A 523 22.06 -6.28 1.34
CA GLY A 523 20.97 -6.08 0.36
C GLY A 523 20.18 -7.36 0.02
N THR A 524 20.79 -8.55 0.20
CA THR A 524 20.11 -9.81 -0.08
C THR A 524 18.90 -10.06 0.82
N LEU A 525 18.73 -9.31 1.91
CA LEU A 525 17.49 -9.30 2.70
C LEU A 525 16.25 -9.17 1.80
N PHE A 526 16.24 -8.17 0.92
CA PHE A 526 15.07 -7.86 0.08
C PHE A 526 14.75 -8.99 -0.88
N LEU A 527 15.78 -9.57 -1.51
CA LEU A 527 15.61 -10.73 -2.39
C LEU A 527 15.12 -11.97 -1.62
N ARG A 528 15.67 -12.24 -0.43
CA ARG A 528 15.24 -13.37 0.41
C ARG A 528 13.78 -13.23 0.81
N VAL A 529 13.35 -12.03 1.21
CA VAL A 529 11.96 -11.73 1.56
C VAL A 529 11.05 -11.92 0.34
N ALA A 530 11.41 -11.36 -0.81
CA ALA A 530 10.62 -11.51 -2.03
C ALA A 530 10.49 -12.99 -2.47
N MET A 531 11.57 -13.77 -2.40
CA MET A 531 11.57 -15.21 -2.66
C MET A 531 10.65 -15.98 -1.70
N LEU A 532 10.76 -15.70 -0.39
CA LEU A 532 9.91 -16.33 0.62
C LEU A 532 8.43 -16.01 0.39
N THR A 533 8.11 -14.75 0.09
CA THR A 533 6.74 -14.36 -0.25
C THR A 533 6.27 -15.07 -1.52
N ALA A 534 7.09 -15.17 -2.56
CA ALA A 534 6.77 -15.91 -3.77
C ALA A 534 6.51 -17.40 -3.48
N HIS A 535 7.33 -18.04 -2.64
CA HIS A 535 7.11 -19.43 -2.23
C HIS A 535 5.80 -19.62 -1.45
N THR A 536 5.46 -18.69 -0.56
CA THR A 536 4.21 -18.76 0.21
C THR A 536 2.99 -18.53 -0.68
N LEU A 537 3.05 -17.61 -1.63
CA LEU A 537 1.92 -17.28 -2.51
C LEU A 537 1.79 -18.19 -3.74
N GLY A 538 2.84 -18.95 -4.06
CA GLY A 538 2.91 -19.84 -5.19
C GLY A 538 3.47 -19.18 -6.45
N TRP A 539 4.21 -19.98 -7.21
CA TRP A 539 4.87 -19.59 -8.45
C TRP A 539 3.96 -19.89 -9.64
N MET A 540 2.99 -18.99 -9.87
CA MET A 540 1.88 -19.21 -10.81
C MET A 540 2.32 -19.45 -12.25
N ARG A 541 3.41 -18.81 -12.71
CA ARG A 541 3.95 -19.03 -14.06
C ARG A 541 4.65 -20.39 -14.16
N GLU A 542 5.35 -20.79 -13.12
CA GLU A 542 6.22 -21.96 -13.09
C GLU A 542 5.46 -23.27 -12.81
N GLY A 543 4.21 -23.19 -12.36
CA GLY A 543 3.29 -24.33 -12.23
C GLY A 543 2.97 -24.84 -10.82
N PRO A 544 3.79 -24.65 -9.76
CA PRO A 544 3.37 -24.97 -8.41
C PRO A 544 2.08 -24.21 -8.02
N ALA A 545 1.10 -24.94 -7.48
CA ALA A 545 -0.15 -24.35 -7.02
C ALA A 545 0.08 -23.36 -5.86
N ARG A 546 -0.86 -22.42 -5.73
CA ARG A 546 -0.91 -21.41 -4.66
C ARG A 546 -0.77 -22.03 -3.26
N GLY A 547 0.19 -21.53 -2.49
CA GLY A 547 0.21 -21.72 -1.02
C GLY A 547 -0.79 -20.77 -0.35
N GLY A 548 -1.37 -21.19 0.78
CA GLY A 548 -2.31 -20.37 1.54
C GLY A 548 -1.59 -19.22 2.26
N VAL A 549 -2.23 -18.05 2.34
CA VAL A 549 -1.83 -16.97 3.25
C VAL A 549 -2.51 -17.23 4.59
N GLY A 550 -1.73 -17.32 5.67
CA GLY A 550 -2.29 -17.31 7.02
C GLY A 550 -2.80 -15.92 7.36
N LEU A 551 -4.06 -15.82 7.80
CA LEU A 551 -4.62 -14.62 8.41
C LEU A 551 -4.00 -14.38 9.79
#